data_AF-A0A2H5XDG9-F1
#
_entry.id   AF-A0A2H5XDG9-F1
#
_cell.length_a   1.000
_cell.length_b   1.000
_cell.length_c   1.000
_cell.angle_alpha   90.00
_cell.angle_beta   90.00
_cell.angle_gamma   90.00
#
_symmetry.space_group_name_H-M   'P 1'
#
loop_
_entity.id
_entity.type
_entity.pdbx_description
1 polymer ?
#
loop_
_entity_poly.entity_id
_entity_poly.type
_entity_poly.pdbx_seq_one_letter_code
_entity_poly.pdbx_strand_id
1 'polypeptide(L)'
;MTRARSNMTAFGLTREEIRRRIRLPWSEAFRISWRYVTIRLGRSLVTASTVFLSVAFLMAIFTMVLASKAAGQELDAPTRARYMWSVLMGFVICSVGIINALLMSVTERFREIGTMKCLGALDDFIVRMFLIEAALMGLFGSLAGALAGALLMLMWSGLRVGFGVLGKMAWGFQSPDGSLGFLGCLVVSVVAGVVLSIVSAIVPALRAARLQAADALRTEI
;
A
#
# COMPACT_ATOMS: atom_id res chain seq x y z
N MET A 1 -50.51 -7.28 35.91
CA MET A 1 -49.51 -6.49 35.19
C MET A 1 -49.19 -5.19 35.96
N THR A 2 -48.30 -5.21 36.96
CA THR A 2 -47.88 -3.97 37.67
C THR A 2 -46.70 -4.25 38.62
N ARG A 3 -45.52 -4.60 38.10
CA ARG A 3 -44.30 -4.73 38.94
C ARG A 3 -43.00 -4.39 38.22
N ALA A 4 -43.04 -3.42 37.31
CA ALA A 4 -41.89 -3.03 36.47
C ALA A 4 -41.61 -1.51 36.46
N ARG A 5 -41.76 -0.82 37.60
CA ARG A 5 -41.47 0.63 37.69
C ARG A 5 -40.55 1.08 38.82
N SER A 6 -40.02 0.18 39.66
CA SER A 6 -39.32 0.59 40.89
C SER A 6 -37.78 0.55 40.86
N ASN A 7 -37.14 0.31 39.71
CA ASN A 7 -35.67 0.12 39.68
C ASN A 7 -34.91 1.15 38.81
N MET A 8 -35.47 2.35 38.59
CA MET A 8 -34.78 3.43 37.84
C MET A 8 -34.06 4.47 38.73
N THR A 9 -33.90 4.20 40.04
CA THR A 9 -33.32 5.15 41.00
C THR A 9 -31.99 4.69 41.62
N ALA A 10 -31.34 3.65 41.10
CA ALA A 10 -30.07 3.17 41.65
C ALA A 10 -28.87 4.12 41.39
N PHE A 11 -29.04 5.17 40.58
CA PHE A 11 -27.93 6.08 40.23
C PHE A 11 -28.17 7.56 40.53
N GLY A 12 -29.29 7.95 41.17
CA GLY A 12 -29.49 9.32 41.67
C GLY A 12 -29.45 10.47 40.65
N LEU A 13 -29.36 10.19 39.34
CA LEU A 13 -29.23 11.21 38.31
C LEU A 13 -30.60 11.60 37.76
N THR A 14 -30.93 12.89 37.86
CA THR A 14 -32.16 13.45 37.27
C THR A 14 -32.04 13.47 35.74
N ARG A 15 -33.15 13.27 35.00
CA ARG A 15 -33.16 13.29 33.52
C ARG A 15 -32.60 14.59 32.91
N GLU A 16 -32.63 15.69 33.67
CA GLU A 16 -32.07 16.98 33.27
C GLU A 16 -30.54 17.03 33.32
N GLU A 17 -29.90 16.35 34.28
CA GLU A 17 -28.44 16.27 34.39
C GLU A 17 -27.80 15.49 33.23
N ILE A 18 -28.50 14.48 32.71
CA ILE A 18 -28.07 13.70 31.54
C ILE A 18 -28.14 14.55 30.26
N ARG A 19 -29.12 15.47 30.15
CA ARG A 19 -29.32 16.30 28.94
C ARG A 19 -28.31 17.45 28.83
N ARG A 20 -27.68 17.87 29.92
CA ARG A 20 -26.77 19.03 29.94
C ARG A 20 -25.30 18.71 29.64
N ARG A 21 -24.88 17.43 29.57
CA ARG A 21 -23.45 17.05 29.62
C ARG A 21 -22.76 16.61 28.33
N ILE A 22 -23.35 16.83 27.14
CA ILE A 22 -22.64 16.57 25.88
C ILE A 22 -22.82 17.76 24.93
N ARG A 23 -22.12 18.86 25.23
CA ARG A 23 -21.65 19.78 24.18
C ARG A 23 -20.14 19.63 24.13
N LEU A 24 -19.67 18.62 23.41
CA LEU A 24 -18.27 18.57 23.02
C LEU A 24 -18.03 19.77 22.09
N PRO A 25 -17.08 20.67 22.40
CA PRO A 25 -16.76 21.78 21.53
C PRO A 25 -16.39 21.26 20.14
N TRP A 26 -16.71 22.01 19.07
CA TRP A 26 -16.45 21.60 17.69
C TRP A 26 -14.98 21.23 17.43
N SER A 27 -14.04 21.84 18.16
CA SER A 27 -12.62 21.51 18.12
C SER A 27 -12.31 20.10 18.63
N GLU A 28 -13.04 19.62 19.65
CA GLU A 28 -12.90 18.27 20.20
C GLU A 28 -13.48 17.22 19.26
N ALA A 29 -14.66 17.49 18.69
CA ALA A 29 -15.26 16.62 17.69
C ALA A 29 -14.38 16.49 16.44
N PHE A 30 -13.80 17.60 15.97
CA PHE A 30 -12.87 17.60 14.84
C PHE A 30 -11.59 16.83 15.16
N ARG A 31 -10.98 17.05 16.34
CA ARG A 31 -9.76 16.34 16.76
C ARG A 31 -9.96 14.84 16.87
N ILE A 32 -11.09 14.40 17.44
CA ILE A 32 -11.44 12.97 17.54
C ILE A 32 -11.60 12.39 16.14
N SER A 33 -12.38 13.05 15.27
CA SER A 33 -12.63 12.60 13.90
C SER A 33 -11.35 12.51 13.07
N TRP A 34 -10.48 13.53 13.16
CA TRP A 34 -9.19 13.55 12.46
C TRP A 34 -8.28 12.41 12.90
N ARG A 35 -8.22 12.13 14.21
CA ARG A 35 -7.43 11.02 14.76
C ARG A 35 -7.94 9.66 14.28
N TYR A 36 -9.26 9.49 14.11
CA TYR A 36 -9.82 8.27 13.50
C TYR A 36 -9.45 8.11 12.02
N VAL A 37 -9.48 9.20 11.25
CA VAL A 37 -9.12 9.20 9.82
C VAL A 37 -7.64 8.87 9.62
N THR A 38 -6.74 9.47 10.42
CA THR A 38 -5.30 9.23 10.29
C THR A 38 -4.89 7.81 10.69
N ILE A 39 -5.54 7.19 11.67
CA ILE A 39 -5.32 5.79 12.05
C ILE A 39 -5.79 4.82 10.94
N ARG A 40 -6.86 5.17 10.22
CA ARG A 40 -7.37 4.36 9.10
C ARG A 40 -6.51 4.50 7.84
N LEU A 41 -6.09 5.72 7.51
CA LEU A 41 -5.29 6.02 6.32
C LEU A 41 -3.81 5.63 6.49
N GLY A 42 -3.25 5.75 7.70
CA GLY A 42 -1.83 5.49 7.96
C GLY A 42 -1.38 4.10 7.51
N ARG A 43 -2.19 3.07 7.77
CA ARG A 43 -1.90 1.67 7.37
C ARG A 43 -1.78 1.49 5.88
N SER A 44 -2.78 1.99 5.13
CA SER A 44 -2.79 1.89 3.68
C SER A 44 -1.65 2.71 3.07
N LEU A 45 -1.29 3.83 3.72
CA LEU A 45 -0.19 4.67 3.30
C LEU A 45 1.17 3.96 3.40
N VAL A 46 1.44 3.17 4.45
CA VAL A 46 2.73 2.46 4.59
C VAL A 46 2.93 1.46 3.45
N THR A 47 1.92 0.64 3.18
CA THR A 47 2.00 -0.38 2.11
C THR A 47 2.09 0.29 0.74
N ALA A 48 1.24 1.29 0.47
CA ALA A 48 1.25 2.03 -0.77
C ALA A 48 2.59 2.78 -1.00
N SER A 49 3.18 3.38 0.04
CA SER A 49 4.48 4.07 -0.05
C SER A 49 5.62 3.11 -0.37
N THR A 50 5.59 1.90 0.21
CA THR A 50 6.60 0.87 -0.05
C THR A 50 6.57 0.42 -1.52
N VAL A 51 5.37 0.16 -2.05
CA VAL A 51 5.18 -0.17 -3.47
C VAL A 51 5.56 1.00 -4.36
N PHE A 52 5.08 2.21 -4.02
CA PHE A 52 5.39 3.45 -4.74
C PHE A 52 6.89 3.66 -4.90
N LEU A 53 7.66 3.57 -3.81
CA LEU A 53 9.09 3.83 -3.85
C LEU A 53 9.84 2.76 -4.66
N SER A 54 9.45 1.49 -4.52
CA SER A 54 10.05 0.40 -5.27
C SER A 54 9.79 0.51 -6.78
N VAL A 55 8.55 0.80 -7.17
CA VAL A 55 8.18 0.94 -8.58
C VAL A 55 8.75 2.23 -9.17
N ALA A 56 8.82 3.32 -8.40
CA ALA A 56 9.52 4.54 -8.81
C ALA A 56 11.00 4.29 -9.07
N PHE A 57 11.66 3.52 -8.20
CA PHE A 57 13.05 3.12 -8.39
C PHE A 57 13.25 2.24 -9.63
N LEU A 58 12.38 1.24 -9.84
CA LEU A 58 12.41 0.38 -11.04
C LEU A 58 12.22 1.21 -12.32
N MET A 59 11.20 2.08 -12.35
CA MET A 59 10.91 2.91 -13.51
C MET A 59 12.01 3.94 -13.77
N ALA A 60 12.65 4.48 -12.73
CA ALA A 60 13.81 5.35 -12.87
C ALA A 60 14.99 4.61 -13.52
N ILE A 61 15.26 3.37 -13.12
CA ILE A 61 16.31 2.55 -13.76
C ILE A 61 15.97 2.29 -15.22
N PHE A 62 14.74 1.88 -15.55
CA PHE A 62 14.35 1.66 -16.95
C PHE A 62 14.43 2.94 -17.79
N THR A 63 13.99 4.06 -17.24
CA THR A 63 14.05 5.37 -17.93
C THR A 63 15.51 5.79 -18.15
N MET A 64 16.40 5.54 -17.18
CA MET A 64 17.83 5.81 -17.33
C MET A 64 18.47 4.94 -18.42
N VAL A 65 18.14 3.65 -18.47
CA VAL A 65 18.62 2.72 -19.51
C VAL A 65 18.12 3.13 -20.89
N LEU A 66 16.87 3.58 -20.99
CA LEU A 66 16.31 4.09 -22.25
C LEU A 66 17.01 5.41 -22.67
N ALA A 67 17.32 6.28 -21.70
CA ALA A 67 18.02 7.54 -21.93
C ALA A 67 19.45 7.33 -22.43
N SER A 68 20.20 6.41 -21.80
CA SER A 68 21.57 6.11 -22.19
C SER A 68 21.63 5.55 -23.61
N LYS A 69 20.69 4.65 -23.95
CA LYS A 69 20.55 4.13 -25.32
C LYS A 69 20.23 5.24 -26.33
N ALA A 70 19.29 6.12 -26.02
CA ALA A 70 18.93 7.25 -26.89
C ALA A 70 20.09 8.25 -27.09
N ALA A 71 21.03 8.31 -26.14
CA ALA A 71 22.26 9.08 -26.25
C ALA A 71 23.38 8.37 -27.05
N GLY A 72 23.13 7.16 -27.55
CA GLY A 72 24.14 6.35 -28.27
C GLY A 72 25.20 5.74 -27.35
N GLN A 73 24.96 5.72 -26.04
CA GLN A 73 25.84 5.09 -25.06
C GLN A 73 25.30 3.72 -24.68
N GLU A 74 25.92 2.67 -25.22
CA GLU A 74 25.64 1.31 -24.78
C GLU A 74 26.20 1.07 -23.38
N LEU A 75 25.44 0.32 -22.58
CA LEU A 75 25.84 -0.03 -21.23
C LEU A 75 26.86 -1.15 -21.28
N ASP A 76 28.07 -0.89 -20.79
CA ASP A 76 29.06 -1.91 -20.55
C ASP A 76 28.49 -3.09 -19.74
N ALA A 77 28.92 -4.31 -20.05
CA ALA A 77 28.53 -5.53 -19.36
C ALA A 77 28.58 -5.43 -17.81
N PRO A 78 29.67 -4.91 -17.18
CA PRO A 78 29.71 -4.72 -15.73
C PRO A 78 28.66 -3.72 -15.21
N THR A 79 28.37 -2.65 -15.95
CA THR A 79 27.39 -1.63 -15.55
C THR A 79 25.97 -2.18 -15.58
N ARG A 80 25.63 -2.98 -16.61
CA ARG A 80 24.35 -3.68 -16.69
C ARG A 80 24.13 -4.64 -15.52
N ALA A 81 25.17 -5.41 -15.16
CA ALA A 81 25.11 -6.33 -14.03
C ALA A 81 24.83 -5.59 -12.70
N ARG A 82 25.45 -4.41 -12.50
CA ARG A 82 25.18 -3.58 -11.31
C ARG A 82 23.72 -3.14 -11.22
N TYR A 83 23.13 -2.67 -12.33
CA TYR A 83 21.71 -2.29 -12.34
C TYR A 83 20.78 -3.47 -12.07
N MET A 84 21.05 -4.64 -12.67
CA MET A 84 20.26 -5.84 -12.40
C MET A 84 20.31 -6.25 -10.92
N TRP A 85 21.49 -6.17 -10.30
CA TRP A 85 21.65 -6.45 -8.89
C TRP A 85 20.89 -5.46 -8.01
N SER A 86 20.94 -4.16 -8.33
CA SER A 86 20.20 -3.12 -7.60
C SER A 86 18.68 -3.33 -7.68
N VAL A 87 18.15 -3.71 -8.84
CA VAL A 87 16.71 -4.03 -9.00
C VAL A 87 16.32 -5.23 -8.14
N LEU A 88 17.13 -6.29 -8.16
CA LEU A 88 16.86 -7.50 -7.37
C LEU A 88 16.82 -7.18 -5.88
N MET A 89 17.79 -6.42 -5.37
CA MET A 89 17.80 -5.96 -3.97
C MET A 89 16.58 -5.08 -3.65
N GLY A 90 16.19 -4.20 -4.58
CA GLY A 90 14.99 -3.37 -4.44
C GLY A 90 13.70 -4.18 -4.27
N PHE A 91 13.53 -5.27 -5.04
CA PHE A 91 12.38 -6.17 -4.89
C PHE A 91 12.37 -6.94 -3.57
N VAL A 92 13.55 -7.39 -3.10
CA VAL A 92 13.67 -8.04 -1.79
C VAL A 92 13.25 -7.09 -0.68
N ILE A 93 13.79 -5.85 -0.67
CA ILE A 93 13.47 -4.84 0.34
C ILE A 93 11.97 -4.48 0.31
N CYS A 94 11.40 -4.31 -0.89
CA CYS A 94 9.99 -4.02 -1.06
C CYS A 94 9.10 -5.15 -0.50
N SER A 95 9.43 -6.41 -0.82
CA SER A 95 8.67 -7.58 -0.35
C SER A 95 8.64 -7.65 1.18
N VAL A 96 9.80 -7.46 1.83
CA VAL A 96 9.90 -7.45 3.30
C VAL A 96 9.09 -6.30 3.90
N GLY A 97 9.15 -5.10 3.30
CA GLY A 97 8.37 -3.95 3.74
C GLY A 97 6.86 -4.19 3.66
N ILE A 98 6.38 -4.79 2.55
CA ILE A 98 4.97 -5.13 2.37
C ILE A 98 4.52 -6.18 3.39
N ILE A 99 5.31 -7.24 3.59
CA ILE A 99 5.00 -8.28 4.58
C ILE A 99 4.86 -7.67 5.97
N ASN A 100 5.81 -6.82 6.39
CA ASN A 100 5.78 -6.20 7.71
C ASN A 100 4.56 -5.28 7.89
N ALA A 101 4.26 -4.46 6.89
CA ALA A 101 3.09 -3.56 6.92
C ALA A 101 1.77 -4.35 6.99
N LEU A 102 1.66 -5.43 6.23
CA LEU A 102 0.46 -6.28 6.26
C LEU A 102 0.33 -7.06 7.56
N LEU A 103 1.43 -7.58 8.13
CA LEU A 103 1.39 -8.22 9.45
C LEU A 103 0.89 -7.26 10.54
N MET A 104 1.36 -6.00 10.51
CA MET A 104 0.83 -4.96 11.39
C MET A 104 -0.68 -4.74 11.18
N SER A 105 -1.13 -4.65 9.93
CA SER A 105 -2.55 -4.52 9.59
C SER A 105 -3.40 -5.69 10.15
N VAL A 106 -2.87 -6.91 10.10
CA VAL A 106 -3.52 -8.11 10.66
C VAL A 106 -3.69 -8.00 12.18
N THR A 107 -2.66 -7.56 12.89
CA THR A 107 -2.74 -7.40 14.35
C THR A 107 -3.72 -6.31 14.78
N GLU A 108 -3.81 -5.22 14.01
CA GLU A 108 -4.77 -4.15 14.32
C GLU A 108 -6.22 -4.54 14.04
N ARG A 109 -6.45 -5.37 13.02
CA ARG A 109 -7.80 -5.88 12.67
C ARG A 109 -8.13 -7.20 13.34
N PHE A 110 -7.37 -7.61 14.36
CA PHE A 110 -7.51 -8.91 15.02
C PHE A 110 -8.95 -9.15 15.53
N ARG A 111 -9.53 -8.17 16.23
CA ARG A 111 -10.92 -8.24 16.73
C ARG A 111 -11.95 -8.28 15.60
N GLU A 112 -11.74 -7.51 14.54
CA GLU A 112 -12.65 -7.47 13.38
C GLU A 112 -12.65 -8.82 12.63
N ILE A 113 -11.49 -9.45 12.48
CA ILE A 113 -11.38 -10.78 11.86
C ILE A 113 -12.03 -11.84 12.75
N GLY A 114 -11.83 -11.76 14.08
CA GLY A 114 -12.47 -12.64 15.04
C GLY A 114 -14.00 -12.59 14.99
N THR A 115 -14.58 -11.38 14.91
CA THR A 115 -16.05 -11.23 14.80
C THR A 115 -16.58 -11.76 13.47
N MET A 116 -15.89 -11.52 12.35
CA MET A 116 -16.26 -12.10 11.05
C MET A 116 -16.27 -13.62 11.08
N LYS A 117 -15.27 -14.25 11.72
CA LYS A 117 -15.23 -15.72 11.88
C LYS A 117 -16.34 -16.26 12.77
N CYS A 118 -16.69 -15.56 13.86
CA CYS A 118 -17.82 -15.93 14.71
C CYS A 118 -19.16 -15.89 13.96
N LEU A 119 -19.27 -15.01 12.95
CA LEU A 119 -20.44 -14.93 12.07
C LEU A 119 -20.42 -15.96 10.93
N GLY A 120 -19.41 -16.83 10.88
CA GLY A 120 -19.30 -17.91 9.89
C GLY A 120 -18.48 -17.59 8.63
N ALA A 121 -17.68 -16.52 8.63
CA ALA A 121 -16.77 -16.25 7.50
C ALA A 121 -15.71 -17.36 7.36
N LEU A 122 -15.53 -17.86 6.13
CA LEU A 122 -14.51 -18.85 5.81
C LEU A 122 -13.11 -18.22 5.75
N ASP A 123 -12.08 -19.02 6.02
CA ASP A 123 -10.68 -18.61 5.92
C ASP A 123 -10.32 -18.06 4.52
N ASP A 124 -10.88 -18.66 3.46
CA ASP A 124 -10.68 -18.20 2.07
C ASP A 124 -11.26 -16.79 1.83
N PHE A 125 -12.36 -16.43 2.48
CA PHE A 125 -12.92 -15.08 2.38
C PHE A 125 -11.94 -14.05 2.96
N ILE A 126 -11.33 -14.36 4.10
CA ILE A 126 -10.35 -13.49 4.75
C ILE A 126 -9.10 -13.36 3.88
N VAL A 127 -8.59 -14.46 3.31
CA VAL A 127 -7.45 -14.42 2.39
C VAL A 127 -7.75 -13.51 1.19
N ARG A 128 -8.89 -13.71 0.52
CA ARG A 128 -9.28 -12.89 -0.64
C ARG A 128 -9.42 -11.41 -0.30
N MET A 129 -9.99 -11.08 0.86
CA MET A 129 -10.10 -9.70 1.32
C MET A 129 -8.73 -9.02 1.40
N PHE A 130 -7.74 -9.68 2.03
CA PHE A 130 -6.38 -9.13 2.13
C PHE A 130 -5.65 -9.07 0.78
N LEU A 131 -5.83 -10.07 -0.08
CA LEU A 131 -5.24 -10.06 -1.42
C LEU A 131 -5.81 -8.94 -2.30
N ILE A 132 -7.12 -8.69 -2.24
CA ILE A 132 -7.76 -7.58 -2.96
C ILE A 132 -7.23 -6.25 -2.42
N GLU A 133 -7.10 -6.10 -1.10
CA GLU A 133 -6.55 -4.90 -0.49
C GLU A 133 -5.10 -4.65 -0.96
N ALA A 134 -4.25 -5.68 -0.97
CA ALA A 134 -2.88 -5.59 -1.47
C ALA A 134 -2.81 -5.33 -2.99
N ALA A 135 -3.73 -5.86 -3.77
CA ALA A 135 -3.83 -5.60 -5.21
C ALA A 135 -4.20 -4.14 -5.49
N LEU A 136 -5.18 -3.59 -4.75
CA LEU A 136 -5.59 -2.19 -4.87
C LEU A 136 -4.46 -1.24 -4.47
N MET A 137 -3.83 -1.47 -3.32
CA MET A 137 -2.68 -0.66 -2.89
C MET A 137 -1.50 -0.82 -3.86
N GLY A 138 -1.29 -2.03 -4.39
CA GLY A 138 -0.31 -2.32 -5.43
C GLY A 138 -0.56 -1.52 -6.70
N LEU A 139 -1.80 -1.47 -7.17
CA LEU A 139 -2.18 -0.76 -8.39
C LEU A 139 -1.98 0.75 -8.24
N PHE A 140 -2.51 1.36 -7.18
CA PHE A 140 -2.37 2.80 -6.97
C PHE A 140 -0.92 3.19 -6.67
N GLY A 141 -0.23 2.42 -5.84
CA GLY A 141 1.18 2.66 -5.50
C GLY A 141 2.09 2.52 -6.72
N SER A 142 1.90 1.48 -7.53
CA SER A 142 2.70 1.24 -8.74
C SER A 142 2.42 2.26 -9.84
N LEU A 143 1.17 2.66 -10.05
CA LEU A 143 0.82 3.69 -11.03
C LEU A 143 1.44 5.04 -10.66
N ALA A 144 1.24 5.48 -9.41
CA ALA A 144 1.84 6.72 -8.92
C ALA A 144 3.38 6.64 -8.93
N GLY A 145 3.95 5.50 -8.53
CA GLY A 145 5.38 5.26 -8.49
C GLY A 145 6.01 5.31 -9.87
N ALA A 146 5.41 4.63 -10.86
CA ALA A 146 5.89 4.63 -12.24
C ALA A 146 5.87 6.04 -12.83
N LEU A 147 4.78 6.80 -12.62
CA LEU A 147 4.70 8.18 -13.10
C LEU A 147 5.74 9.09 -12.43
N ALA A 148 5.90 8.99 -11.11
CA ALA A 148 6.88 9.79 -10.38
C ALA A 148 8.33 9.42 -10.76
N GLY A 149 8.65 8.13 -10.84
CA GLY A 149 9.98 7.64 -11.23
C GLY A 149 10.35 8.03 -12.65
N ALA A 150 9.41 7.95 -13.59
CA ALA A 150 9.60 8.42 -14.95
C ALA A 150 9.83 9.94 -14.99
N LEU A 151 8.98 10.72 -14.32
CA LEU A 151 9.10 12.19 -14.31
C LEU A 151 10.45 12.64 -13.73
N LEU A 152 10.82 12.12 -12.56
CA LEU A 152 12.07 12.45 -11.89
C LEU A 152 13.28 12.10 -12.76
N MET A 153 13.26 10.92 -13.38
CA MET A 153 14.38 10.47 -14.20
C MET A 153 14.47 11.22 -15.54
N LEU A 154 13.34 11.56 -16.15
CA LEU A 154 13.30 12.40 -17.35
C LEU A 154 13.86 13.79 -17.06
N MET A 155 13.46 14.41 -15.95
CA MET A 155 14.02 15.70 -15.50
C MET A 155 15.52 15.61 -15.24
N TRP A 156 15.97 14.55 -14.55
CA TRP A 156 17.39 14.33 -14.29
C TRP A 156 18.21 14.14 -15.57
N SER A 157 17.70 13.32 -16.51
CA SER A 157 18.34 13.05 -17.79
C SER A 157 18.42 14.30 -18.68
N GLY A 158 17.35 15.11 -18.70
CA GLY A 158 17.30 16.38 -19.40
C GLY A 158 18.34 17.39 -18.89
N LEU A 159 18.58 17.42 -17.57
CA LEU A 159 19.58 18.30 -16.97
C LEU A 159 21.03 17.84 -17.20
N ARG A 160 21.26 16.51 -17.24
CA ARG A 160 22.59 15.91 -17.40
C ARG A 160 23.08 15.83 -18.85
N VAL A 161 22.21 15.39 -19.76
CA VAL A 161 22.55 15.06 -21.15
C VAL A 161 21.95 16.07 -22.14
N GLY A 162 20.97 16.84 -21.69
CA GLY A 162 20.24 17.82 -22.50
C GLY A 162 18.86 17.30 -22.94
N PHE A 163 17.89 18.21 -23.05
CA PHE A 163 16.51 17.87 -23.42
C PHE A 163 16.36 17.29 -24.84
N GLY A 164 17.37 17.42 -25.70
CA GLY A 164 17.38 16.82 -27.04
C GLY A 164 17.35 15.28 -27.04
N VAL A 165 17.77 14.63 -25.95
CA VAL A 165 17.71 13.17 -25.81
C VAL A 165 16.27 12.67 -25.66
N LEU A 166 15.37 13.47 -25.07
CA LEU A 166 13.96 13.10 -24.94
C LEU A 166 13.28 12.94 -26.32
N GLY A 167 13.70 13.72 -27.32
CA GLY A 167 13.19 13.60 -28.69
C GLY A 167 13.65 12.34 -29.41
N LYS A 168 14.75 11.72 -28.96
CA LYS A 168 15.31 10.47 -29.51
C LYS A 168 14.83 9.23 -28.75
N MET A 169 14.13 9.38 -27.63
CA MET A 169 13.60 8.25 -26.88
C MET A 169 12.48 7.55 -27.64
N ALA A 170 12.46 6.22 -27.56
CA ALA A 170 11.34 5.43 -28.05
C ALA A 170 10.15 5.56 -27.08
N TRP A 171 9.23 6.48 -27.36
CA TRP A 171 8.02 6.71 -26.55
C TRP A 171 6.99 5.57 -26.64
N GLY A 172 7.06 4.74 -27.68
CA GLY A 172 6.15 3.62 -27.92
C GLY A 172 6.33 2.42 -26.96
N PHE A 173 5.62 1.33 -27.26
CA PHE A 173 5.74 0.07 -26.52
C PHE A 173 7.05 -0.67 -26.80
N GLN A 174 7.56 -0.56 -28.02
CA GLN A 174 8.83 -1.14 -28.46
C GLN A 174 9.70 -0.05 -29.08
N SER A 175 11.01 -0.18 -28.84
CA SER A 175 12.05 0.58 -29.52
C SER A 175 12.36 -0.03 -30.90
N PRO A 176 12.93 0.74 -31.84
CA PRO A 176 13.32 0.25 -33.16
C PRO A 176 14.24 -0.99 -33.12
N ASP A 177 15.02 -1.15 -32.05
CA ASP A 177 15.93 -2.28 -31.84
C ASP A 177 15.25 -3.52 -31.23
N GLY A 178 13.92 -3.52 -31.11
CA GLY A 178 13.13 -4.60 -30.51
C GLY A 178 13.13 -4.63 -28.97
N SER A 179 13.86 -3.73 -28.30
CA SER A 179 13.83 -3.59 -26.83
C SER A 179 12.59 -2.84 -26.35
N LEU A 180 12.24 -2.92 -25.06
CA LEU A 180 11.08 -2.23 -24.50
C LEU A 180 11.20 -0.70 -24.67
N GLY A 181 10.16 -0.08 -25.23
CA GLY A 181 10.03 1.38 -25.27
C GLY A 181 9.47 1.93 -23.96
N PHE A 182 9.32 3.25 -23.85
CA PHE A 182 8.91 3.94 -22.62
C PHE A 182 7.56 3.44 -22.08
N LEU A 183 6.55 3.32 -22.95
CA LEU A 183 5.24 2.76 -22.58
C LEU A 183 5.36 1.29 -22.12
N GLY A 184 6.24 0.52 -22.77
CA GLY A 184 6.52 -0.86 -22.37
C GLY A 184 7.12 -0.95 -20.97
N CYS A 185 8.13 -0.11 -20.69
CA CYS A 185 8.74 0.00 -19.36
C CYS A 185 7.74 0.41 -18.28
N LEU A 186 6.84 1.35 -18.60
CA LEU A 186 5.78 1.79 -17.69
C LEU A 186 4.83 0.64 -17.35
N VAL A 187 4.32 -0.07 -18.35
CA VAL A 187 3.40 -1.20 -18.13
C VAL A 187 4.09 -2.32 -17.35
N VAL A 188 5.33 -2.68 -17.71
CA VAL A 188 6.10 -3.69 -16.99
C VAL A 188 6.32 -3.29 -15.53
N SER A 189 6.61 -2.02 -15.26
CA SER A 189 6.82 -1.52 -13.89
C SER A 189 5.55 -1.59 -13.05
N VAL A 190 4.41 -1.22 -13.63
CA VAL A 190 3.09 -1.30 -12.96
C VAL A 190 2.72 -2.75 -12.68
N VAL A 191 2.83 -3.62 -13.69
CA VAL A 191 2.51 -5.05 -13.55
C VAL A 191 3.44 -5.70 -12.52
N ALA A 192 4.75 -5.42 -12.56
CA ALA A 192 5.70 -5.92 -11.58
C ALA A 192 5.34 -5.49 -10.16
N GLY A 193 4.96 -4.21 -9.97
CA GLY A 193 4.53 -3.70 -8.67
C GLY A 193 3.29 -4.39 -8.10
N VAL A 194 2.27 -4.59 -8.94
CA VAL A 194 1.02 -5.29 -8.55
C VAL A 194 1.28 -6.76 -8.25
N VAL A 195 2.05 -7.45 -9.10
CA VAL A 195 2.39 -8.86 -8.87
C VAL A 195 3.20 -9.00 -7.59
N LEU A 196 4.19 -8.13 -7.37
CA LEU A 196 5.02 -8.16 -6.18
C LEU A 196 4.19 -7.92 -4.91
N SER A 197 3.21 -6.99 -4.95
CA SER A 197 2.34 -6.73 -3.80
C SER A 197 1.45 -7.91 -3.47
N ILE A 198 0.85 -8.55 -4.48
CA ILE A 198 0.01 -9.74 -4.30
C ILE A 198 0.83 -10.91 -3.75
N VAL A 199 1.98 -11.20 -4.36
CA VAL A 199 2.87 -12.30 -3.93
C VAL A 199 3.33 -12.09 -2.48
N SER A 200 3.73 -10.87 -2.13
CA SER A 200 4.15 -10.53 -0.77
C SER A 200 3.01 -10.63 0.24
N ALA A 201 1.77 -10.41 -0.19
CA ALA A 201 0.58 -10.46 0.68
C ALA A 201 0.11 -11.88 1.01
N ILE A 202 0.54 -12.90 0.28
CA ILE A 202 0.09 -14.29 0.48
C ILE A 202 0.39 -14.77 1.92
N VAL A 203 1.63 -14.59 2.38
CA VAL A 203 2.07 -15.03 3.71
C VAL A 203 1.25 -14.36 4.84
N PRO A 204 1.13 -13.02 4.91
CA PRO A 204 0.34 -12.37 5.95
C PRO A 204 -1.16 -12.68 5.83
N ALA A 205 -1.72 -12.80 4.61
CA ALA A 205 -3.12 -13.15 4.42
C ALA A 205 -3.46 -14.55 4.97
N LEU A 206 -2.58 -15.53 4.73
CA LEU A 206 -2.73 -16.88 5.29
C LEU A 206 -2.59 -16.88 6.82
N ARG A 207 -1.70 -16.05 7.37
CA ARG A 207 -1.60 -15.90 8.83
C ARG A 207 -2.87 -15.30 9.41
N ALA A 208 -3.43 -14.27 8.79
CA ALA A 208 -4.68 -13.64 9.20
C ALA A 208 -5.84 -14.63 9.22
N ALA A 209 -5.93 -15.44 8.17
CA ALA A 209 -6.95 -16.46 8.03
C ALA A 209 -6.80 -17.63 9.02
N ARG A 210 -5.64 -17.84 9.66
CA ARG A 210 -5.46 -18.91 10.65
C ARG A 210 -5.68 -18.47 12.10
N LEU A 211 -6.00 -17.20 12.33
CA LEU A 211 -6.27 -16.69 13.67
C LEU A 211 -7.55 -17.30 14.25
N GLN A 212 -7.50 -17.70 15.52
CA GLN A 212 -8.63 -18.29 16.23
C GLN A 212 -9.55 -17.21 16.78
N ALA A 213 -10.86 -17.33 16.51
CA ALA A 213 -11.85 -16.36 16.96
C ALA A 213 -11.98 -16.31 18.49
N ALA A 214 -11.73 -17.43 19.16
CA ALA A 214 -11.75 -17.53 20.62
C ALA A 214 -10.69 -16.62 21.27
N ASP A 215 -9.48 -16.56 20.70
CA ASP A 215 -8.39 -15.72 21.23
C ASP A 215 -8.70 -14.22 21.06
N ALA A 216 -9.33 -13.85 19.94
CA ALA A 216 -9.72 -12.46 19.65
C ALA A 216 -10.77 -11.89 20.60
N LEU A 217 -11.64 -12.74 21.15
CA LEU A 217 -12.65 -12.34 22.13
C LEU A 217 -12.14 -12.43 23.57
N ARG A 218 -11.12 -13.27 23.82
CA ARG A 218 -10.51 -13.44 25.14
C ARG A 218 -9.45 -12.38 25.48
N THR A 219 -9.12 -11.48 24.54
CA THR A 219 -8.10 -10.43 24.73
C THR A 219 -8.53 -9.31 25.69
N GLU A 220 -9.59 -9.50 26.49
CA GLU A 220 -9.94 -8.65 27.64
C GLU A 220 -9.82 -9.45 28.94
N ILE A 221 -8.58 -9.80 29.33
CA ILE A 221 -8.20 -10.07 30.74
C ILE A 221 -6.81 -9.50 30.97
#